data_AF-A0A4Q1AGJ7-F1
#
_entry.id   AF-A0A4Q1AGJ7-F1
#
_cell.length_a   1.000
_cell.length_b   1.000
_cell.length_c   1.000
_cell.angle_alpha   90.00
_cell.angle_beta   90.00
_cell.angle_gamma   90.00
#
_symmetry.space_group_name_H-M   'P 1'
#
loop_
_entity.id
_entity.type
_entity.pdbx_description
1 polymer ?
#
loop_
_entity_poly.entity_id
_entity_poly.type
_entity_poly.pdbx_seq_one_letter_code
_entity_poly.pdbx_strand_id
1 'polypeptide(L)'
;MSKTSESARRNLTLDNIQKEYILTNLEEEKRISCYRLAIIAKKINKSFSEIVQVINHMEIEVINCQDIVFKNIDFNNRHNNRLKPNYKEEHLSSDCALLWDEFVKIKEEDKF
;
A
#
# COMPACT_ATOMS: atom_id res chain seq x y z
N MET A 1 38.70 -3.26 -11.21
CA MET A 1 37.42 -2.51 -11.26
C MET A 1 36.29 -3.49 -11.58
N SER A 2 35.57 -4.00 -10.59
CA SER A 2 34.24 -4.57 -10.79
C SER A 2 33.46 -4.33 -9.52
N LYS A 3 32.45 -3.47 -9.63
CA LYS A 3 31.64 -2.93 -8.54
C LYS A 3 30.89 -4.08 -7.88
N THR A 4 31.29 -4.46 -6.67
CA THR A 4 30.51 -5.30 -5.78
C THR A 4 29.15 -4.63 -5.61
N SER A 5 28.09 -5.36 -5.94
CA SER A 5 26.70 -4.94 -5.81
C SER A 5 26.35 -4.81 -4.33
N GLU A 6 26.79 -3.71 -3.72
CA GLU A 6 26.35 -3.20 -2.43
C GLU A 6 24.96 -2.56 -2.61
N SER A 7 23.98 -3.38 -3.01
CA SER A 7 22.59 -3.08 -2.74
C SER A 7 22.39 -3.26 -1.24
N ALA A 8 22.76 -2.22 -0.49
CA ALA A 8 22.67 -2.13 0.94
C ALA A 8 21.35 -2.74 1.45
N ARG A 9 21.46 -3.82 2.23
CA ARG A 9 20.42 -4.25 3.17
C ARG A 9 20.23 -3.09 4.14
N ARG A 10 19.40 -2.11 3.78
CA ARG A 10 18.94 -1.09 4.72
C ARG A 10 18.22 -1.87 5.82
N ASN A 11 18.76 -1.84 7.03
CA ASN A 11 18.05 -2.39 8.18
C ASN A 11 16.68 -1.72 8.23
N LEU A 12 15.65 -2.50 7.90
CA LEU A 12 14.23 -2.15 7.85
C LEU A 12 13.67 -2.03 9.26
N THR A 13 14.37 -1.30 10.12
CA THR A 13 14.01 -1.11 11.53
C THR A 13 13.51 0.31 11.71
N LEU A 14 12.25 0.43 12.09
CA LEU A 14 11.70 1.66 12.65
C LEU A 14 12.20 1.83 14.09
N ASP A 15 12.53 3.05 14.47
CA ASP A 15 12.83 3.36 15.87
C ASP A 15 11.55 3.30 16.73
N ASN A 16 11.71 3.37 18.06
CA ASN A 16 10.58 3.24 18.97
C ASN A 16 9.56 4.38 18.81
N ILE A 17 10.00 5.59 18.48
CA ILE A 17 9.12 6.74 18.26
C ILE A 17 8.28 6.52 16.99
N GLN A 18 8.88 6.00 15.93
CA GLN A 18 8.20 5.67 14.68
C GLN A 18 7.19 4.52 14.85
N LYS A 19 7.55 3.49 15.63
CA LYS A 19 6.63 2.39 15.97
C LYS A 19 5.45 2.87 16.81
N GLU A 20 5.71 3.69 17.82
CA GLU A 20 4.68 4.31 18.65
C GLU A 20 3.77 5.22 17.83
N TYR A 21 4.33 5.94 16.86
CA TYR A 21 3.56 6.74 15.92
C TYR A 21 2.61 5.89 15.08
N ILE A 22 3.00 4.68 14.65
CA ILE A 22 2.09 3.76 13.96
C ILE A 22 0.98 3.28 14.90
N LEU A 23 1.34 2.83 16.11
CA LEU A 23 0.40 2.28 17.09
C LEU A 23 -0.66 3.30 17.55
N THR A 24 -0.29 4.58 17.65
CA THR A 24 -1.22 5.67 18.00
C THR A 24 -2.14 6.09 16.86
N ASN A 25 -1.87 5.63 15.63
CA ASN A 25 -2.66 5.94 14.44
C ASN A 25 -3.49 4.75 13.94
N LEU A 26 -3.56 3.66 14.71
CA LEU A 26 -4.49 2.57 14.45
C LEU A 26 -5.95 3.08 14.45
N GLU A 27 -6.78 2.44 13.63
CA GLU A 27 -8.21 2.75 13.51
C GLU A 27 -9.05 1.82 14.38
N GLU A 28 -8.64 0.56 14.45
CA GLU A 28 -9.19 -0.46 15.36
C GLU A 28 -8.03 -1.25 15.99
N GLU A 29 -8.35 -2.19 16.87
CA GLU A 29 -7.33 -3.07 17.47
C GLU A 29 -6.51 -3.75 16.38
N LYS A 30 -5.21 -3.44 16.37
CA LYS A 30 -4.23 -3.95 15.39
C LYS A 30 -4.60 -3.69 13.92
N ARG A 31 -5.38 -2.65 13.59
CA ARG A 31 -5.76 -2.33 12.21
C ARG A 31 -5.43 -0.90 11.81
N ILE A 32 -4.92 -0.73 10.60
CA ILE A 32 -4.62 0.59 10.03
C ILE A 32 -5.06 0.68 8.58
N SER A 33 -5.75 1.76 8.20
CA SER A 33 -6.05 1.98 6.78
C SER A 33 -4.77 2.22 6.00
N CYS A 34 -4.75 1.73 4.76
CA CYS A 34 -3.67 2.00 3.81
C CYS A 34 -3.45 3.51 3.63
N TYR A 35 -4.53 4.30 3.63
CA TYR A 35 -4.46 5.77 3.53
C TYR A 35 -3.65 6.38 4.67
N ARG A 36 -3.98 6.04 5.92
CA ARG A 36 -3.18 6.46 7.08
C ARG A 36 -1.76 5.94 6.99
N LEU A 37 -1.58 4.69 6.59
CA LEU A 37 -0.26 4.08 6.47
C LEU A 37 0.62 4.81 5.43
N ALA A 38 0.05 5.27 4.33
CA ALA A 38 0.76 6.06 3.32
C ALA A 38 1.12 7.46 3.81
N ILE A 39 0.26 8.10 4.61
CA ILE A 39 0.59 9.37 5.27
C ILE A 39 1.75 9.16 6.25
N ILE A 40 1.69 8.10 7.06
CA ILE A 40 2.75 7.75 8.00
C ILE A 40 4.06 7.49 7.26
N ALA A 41 4.03 6.72 6.17
CA ALA A 41 5.18 6.47 5.29
C ALA A 41 5.88 7.74 4.85
N LYS A 42 5.11 8.71 4.34
CA LYS A 42 5.64 10.02 3.97
C LYS A 42 6.24 10.76 5.17
N LYS A 43 5.55 10.73 6.32
CA LYS A 43 5.97 11.48 7.51
C LYS A 43 7.24 10.93 8.17
N ILE A 44 7.42 9.61 8.16
CA ILE A 44 8.64 8.97 8.69
C ILE A 44 9.74 8.80 7.62
N ASN A 45 9.53 9.37 6.43
CA ASN A 45 10.44 9.34 5.29
C ASN A 45 10.87 7.90 4.91
N LYS A 46 9.89 7.00 4.82
CA LYS A 46 10.04 5.61 4.39
C LYS A 46 9.10 5.33 3.23
N SER A 47 9.47 4.40 2.37
CA SER A 47 8.55 3.91 1.34
C SER A 47 7.41 3.12 1.98
N PHE A 48 6.28 3.08 1.28
CA PHE A 48 5.12 2.31 1.72
C PHE A 48 5.45 0.83 1.93
N SER A 49 6.21 0.22 1.02
CA SER A 49 6.68 -1.17 1.13
C SER A 49 7.54 -1.41 2.36
N GLU A 50 8.43 -0.46 2.70
CA GLU A 50 9.26 -0.57 3.90
C GLU A 50 8.41 -0.57 5.17
N ILE A 51 7.37 0.27 5.25
CA ILE A 51 6.47 0.27 6.39
C ILE A 51 5.64 -1.01 6.46
N VAL A 52 5.04 -1.45 5.36
CA VAL A 52 4.19 -2.65 5.31
C VAL A 52 4.94 -3.86 5.86
N GLN A 53 6.22 -4.03 5.47
CA GLN A 53 7.06 -5.10 6.00
C GLN A 53 7.23 -5.01 7.52
N VAL A 54 7.38 -3.81 8.08
CA VAL A 54 7.56 -3.64 9.53
C VAL A 54 6.27 -3.92 10.29
N ILE A 55 5.14 -3.39 9.83
CA ILE A 55 3.87 -3.53 10.54
C ILE A 55 3.30 -4.95 10.48
N ASN A 56 3.62 -5.72 9.42
CA ASN A 56 3.30 -7.15 9.35
C ASN A 56 3.98 -7.92 10.48
N HIS A 57 5.22 -7.56 10.85
CA HIS A 57 5.90 -8.14 12.02
C HIS A 57 5.33 -7.66 13.36
N MET A 58 4.57 -6.57 13.37
CA MET A 58 3.87 -6.05 14.54
C MET A 58 2.45 -6.62 14.68
N GLU A 59 2.08 -7.59 13.83
CA GLU A 59 0.73 -8.17 13.75
C GLU A 59 -0.36 -7.13 13.47
N ILE A 60 -0.03 -6.04 12.78
CA ILE A 60 -0.99 -5.01 12.38
C ILE A 60 -1.49 -5.32 10.98
N GLU A 61 -2.81 -5.42 10.83
CA GLU A 61 -3.50 -5.62 9.56
C GLU A 61 -3.67 -4.27 8.83
N VAL A 62 -3.31 -4.24 7.54
CA VAL A 62 -3.61 -3.10 6.67
C VAL A 62 -4.96 -3.30 6.04
N ILE A 63 -5.89 -2.38 6.30
CA ILE A 63 -7.25 -2.41 5.77
C ILE A 63 -7.47 -1.27 4.75
N ASN A 64 -8.59 -1.30 4.03
CA ASN A 64 -9.04 -0.19 3.18
C ASN A 64 -7.98 0.28 2.16
N CYS A 65 -7.26 -0.66 1.53
CA CYS A 65 -6.23 -0.34 0.53
C CYS A 65 -6.77 0.33 -0.73
N GLN A 66 -8.04 0.11 -1.01
CA GLN A 66 -8.68 0.53 -2.25
C GLN A 66 -8.72 2.04 -2.44
N ASP A 67 -8.84 2.84 -1.38
CA ASP A 67 -8.95 4.30 -1.50
C ASP A 67 -7.70 4.96 -2.08
N ILE A 68 -6.52 4.39 -1.87
CA ILE A 68 -5.28 4.89 -2.48
C ILE A 68 -5.16 4.47 -3.93
N VAL A 69 -5.55 3.24 -4.24
CA VAL A 69 -5.42 2.65 -5.57
C VAL A 69 -6.35 3.36 -6.53
N PHE A 70 -7.62 3.51 -6.15
CA PHE A 70 -8.64 4.13 -6.99
C PHE A 70 -8.46 5.65 -7.15
N LYS A 71 -7.91 6.36 -6.16
CA LYS A 71 -7.55 7.79 -6.31
C LYS A 71 -6.50 8.04 -7.39
N ASN A 72 -5.68 7.04 -7.72
CA ASN A 72 -4.61 7.16 -8.71
C ASN A 72 -4.95 6.46 -10.04
N ILE A 73 -6.16 5.90 -10.19
CA ILE A 73 -6.63 5.30 -11.43
C ILE A 73 -7.36 6.35 -12.27
N ASP A 74 -6.85 6.62 -13.46
CA ASP A 74 -7.63 7.33 -14.48
C ASP A 74 -8.64 6.35 -15.10
N PHE A 75 -9.88 6.43 -14.65
CA PHE A 75 -10.98 5.61 -15.16
C PHE A 75 -11.46 6.01 -16.56
N ASN A 76 -10.95 7.11 -17.13
CA ASN A 76 -11.19 7.46 -18.54
C ASN A 76 -10.23 6.72 -19.47
N ASN A 77 -9.14 6.15 -18.96
CA ASN A 77 -8.32 5.22 -19.71
C ASN A 77 -9.14 3.97 -20.07
N ARG A 78 -9.10 3.60 -21.36
CA ARG A 78 -9.84 2.47 -21.94
C ARG A 78 -9.60 1.15 -21.20
N HIS A 79 -8.39 0.92 -20.71
CA HIS A 79 -8.00 -0.29 -20.00
C HIS A 79 -8.57 -0.30 -18.57
N ASN A 80 -8.51 0.83 -17.88
CA ASN A 80 -8.99 0.99 -16.50
C ASN A 80 -10.51 1.08 -16.37
N ASN A 81 -11.23 1.46 -17.43
CA ASN A 81 -12.70 1.59 -17.42
C ASN A 81 -13.40 0.28 -17.01
N ARG A 82 -12.74 -0.87 -17.20
CA ARG A 82 -13.21 -2.20 -16.79
C ARG A 82 -13.32 -2.37 -15.28
N LEU A 83 -12.60 -1.57 -14.50
CA LEU A 83 -12.60 -1.61 -13.02
C LEU A 83 -13.80 -0.85 -12.40
N LYS A 84 -14.49 0.00 -13.17
CA LYS A 84 -15.61 0.84 -12.68
C LYS A 84 -16.76 0.06 -12.02
N PRO A 85 -17.27 -1.07 -12.56
CA PRO A 85 -18.42 -1.75 -11.98
C PRO A 85 -18.14 -2.34 -10.59
N ASN A 86 -16.88 -2.67 -10.34
CA ASN A 86 -16.40 -3.23 -9.08
C ASN A 86 -15.94 -2.13 -8.10
N TYR A 87 -15.66 -0.92 -8.61
CA TYR A 87 -15.49 0.26 -7.78
C TYR A 87 -16.86 0.77 -7.30
N LYS A 88 -17.31 0.23 -6.17
CA LYS A 88 -18.40 0.81 -5.38
C LYS A 88 -17.80 1.35 -4.11
N GLU A 89 -17.84 2.67 -3.91
CA GLU A 89 -17.32 3.37 -2.71
C GLU A 89 -17.79 2.73 -1.39
N GLU A 90 -18.92 2.03 -1.42
CA GLU A 90 -19.62 1.45 -0.27
C GLU A 90 -19.28 -0.03 0.03
N HIS A 91 -18.62 -0.77 -0.89
CA HIS A 91 -18.46 -2.25 -0.82
C HIS A 91 -17.00 -2.74 -0.82
N LEU A 92 -16.11 -1.90 -0.32
CA LEU A 92 -14.67 -2.06 -0.41
C LEU A 92 -14.12 -3.26 0.43
N SER A 93 -14.83 -3.79 1.42
CA SER A 93 -14.19 -4.69 2.41
C SER A 93 -13.82 -6.13 1.97
N SER A 94 -14.32 -6.68 0.86
CA SER A 94 -14.06 -8.11 0.49
C SER A 94 -13.48 -8.37 -0.90
N ASP A 95 -13.65 -7.46 -1.87
CA ASP A 95 -13.18 -7.65 -3.26
C ASP A 95 -11.78 -7.04 -3.54
N CYS A 96 -11.04 -6.66 -2.49
CA CYS A 96 -9.73 -5.99 -2.56
C CYS A 96 -8.69 -6.73 -3.43
N ALA A 97 -8.49 -8.02 -3.16
CA ALA A 97 -7.45 -8.81 -3.82
C ALA A 97 -7.74 -8.97 -5.32
N LEU A 98 -9.01 -9.24 -5.65
CA LEU A 98 -9.47 -9.38 -7.03
C LEU A 98 -9.25 -8.07 -7.81
N LEU A 99 -9.59 -6.93 -7.21
CA LEU A 99 -9.47 -5.63 -7.87
C LEU A 99 -8.03 -5.15 -8.01
N TRP A 100 -7.18 -5.46 -7.03
CA TRP A 100 -5.75 -5.20 -7.11
C TRP A 100 -5.09 -6.04 -8.19
N ASP A 101 -5.41 -7.35 -8.25
CA ASP A 101 -4.90 -8.25 -9.28
C ASP A 101 -5.33 -7.81 -10.68
N GLU A 102 -6.57 -7.34 -10.86
CA GLU A 102 -7.04 -6.78 -12.13
C GLU A 102 -6.28 -5.49 -12.51
N PHE A 103 -6.07 -4.58 -11.55
CA PHE A 103 -5.31 -3.36 -11.80
C PHE A 103 -3.84 -3.63 -12.17
N VAL A 104 -3.18 -4.56 -11.46
CA VAL A 104 -1.79 -4.97 -11.75
C VAL A 104 -1.70 -5.56 -13.16
N LYS A 105 -2.63 -6.46 -13.54
CA LYS A 105 -2.70 -7.02 -14.90
C LYS A 105 -2.81 -5.95 -15.97
N ILE A 106 -3.72 -4.98 -15.80
CA ILE A 106 -3.89 -3.86 -16.73
C ILE A 106 -2.59 -3.05 -16.87
N LYS A 107 -1.92 -2.73 -15.75
CA LYS A 107 -0.66 -1.98 -15.76
C LYS A 107 0.50 -2.72 -16.40
N GLU A 108 0.50 -4.05 -16.37
CA GLU A 108 1.49 -4.88 -17.04
C GLU A 108 1.21 -5.01 -18.54
N GLU A 109 -0.06 -5.08 -18.94
CA GLU A 109 -0.49 -5.06 -20.35
C GLU A 109 -0.16 -3.72 -21.05
N ASP A 110 -0.23 -2.59 -20.33
CA ASP A 110 0.13 -1.25 -20.84
C ASP A 110 1.64 -1.06 -21.13
N LYS A 111 2.50 -2.04 -20.80
CA LYS A 111 3.97 -1.96 -21.01
C LYS A 111 4.47 -2.47 -22.37
N PHE A 112 3.59 -2.74 -23.33
CA PHE A 112 3.95 -3.18 -24.69
C PHE A 112 3.45 -2.25 -25.79
#